data_AF-A0A842WVJ9-F1
#
_entry.id   AF-A0A842WVJ9-F1
#
_cell.length_a   1.000
_cell.length_b   1.000
_cell.length_c   1.000
_cell.angle_alpha   90.00
_cell.angle_beta   90.00
_cell.angle_gamma   90.00
#
_symmetry.space_group_name_H-M   'P 1'
#
loop_
_entity.id
_entity.type
_entity.pdbx_description
1 polymer ?
#
loop_
_entity_poly.entity_id
_entity_poly.type
_entity_poly.pdbx_seq_one_letter_code
_entity_poly.pdbx_strand_id
1 'polypeptide(L)' 'MTHTKKQYPRPTSTLQKNAEVLNVLYGLLESDRDPTDDDARALRYLYSGS' A
#
# COMPACT_ATOMS: atom_id res chain seq x y z
N MET A 1 -15.66 5.18 -17.05
CA MET A 1 -14.40 4.47 -16.72
C MET A 1 -14.62 3.72 -15.42
N THR A 2 -14.76 2.40 -15.49
CA THR A 2 -14.97 1.54 -14.31
C THR A 2 -13.68 1.51 -13.49
N HIS A 3 -13.70 2.13 -12.31
CA HIS A 3 -12.64 2.00 -11.31
C HIS A 3 -12.63 0.55 -10.82
N THR A 4 -11.84 -0.32 -11.47
CA THR A 4 -11.55 -1.64 -10.94
C THR A 4 -10.76 -1.44 -9.65
N LYS A 5 -11.43 -1.56 -8.50
CA LYS A 5 -10.77 -1.63 -7.19
C LYS A 5 -9.77 -2.78 -7.27
N LYS A 6 -8.48 -2.46 -7.39
CA LYS A 6 -7.41 -3.44 -7.18
C LYS A 6 -7.57 -3.94 -5.75
N GLN A 7 -8.18 -5.10 -5.60
CA GLN A 7 -8.32 -5.75 -4.30
C GLN A 7 -6.99 -6.43 -4.03
N TYR A 8 -6.07 -5.73 -3.37
CA TYR A 8 -4.79 -6.29 -2.96
C TYR A 8 -5.07 -7.45 -1.99
N PRO A 9 -4.57 -8.67 -2.27
CA PRO A 9 -4.76 -9.80 -1.37
C PRO A 9 -4.17 -9.45 0.00
N ARG A 10 -4.87 -9.85 1.08
CA ARG A 10 -4.35 -9.62 2.44
C ARG A 10 -3.02 -10.37 2.59
N PRO A 11 -1.93 -9.69 2.98
CA PRO A 11 -0.66 -10.37 3.23
C PRO A 11 -0.81 -11.35 4.39
N THR A 12 -0.37 -12.60 4.19
CA THR A 12 -0.50 -13.70 5.16
C THR A 12 0.75 -13.92 5.99
N SER A 13 1.84 -13.21 5.68
CA SER A 13 3.10 -13.25 6.44
C SER A 13 3.70 -11.86 6.65
N THR A 14 4.54 -11.72 7.67
CA THR A 14 5.31 -10.48 7.92
C THR A 14 6.18 -10.09 6.73
N LEU A 15 6.73 -11.08 6.01
CA LEU A 15 7.59 -10.83 4.85
C LEU A 15 6.79 -10.26 3.66
N GLN A 16 5.57 -10.76 3.45
CA GLN A 16 4.64 -10.18 2.46
C GLN A 16 4.17 -8.78 2.85
N LYS A 17 3.87 -8.54 4.15
CA LYS A 17 3.53 -7.21 4.65
C LYS A 17 4.66 -6.20 4.35
N ASN A 18 5.91 -6.58 4.65
CA ASN A 18 7.07 -5.72 4.40
C ASN A 18 7.28 -5.42 2.91
N ALA A 19 7.06 -6.41 2.04
CA ALA A 19 7.16 -6.21 0.59
C ALA A 19 6.11 -5.21 0.06
N GLU A 20 4.87 -5.29 0.54
CA GLU A 20 3.81 -4.35 0.16
C GLU A 20 4.07 -2.93 0.67
N VAL A 21 4.60 -2.78 1.89
CA VAL A 21 5.01 -1.48 2.42
C VAL A 21 6.09 -0.86 1.53
N LEU A 22 7.10 -1.63 1.14
CA LEU A 22 8.15 -1.15 0.25
C LEU A 22 7.59 -0.71 -1.10
N ASN A 23 6.67 -1.47 -1.71
CA ASN A 23 6.05 -1.09 -2.98
C ASN A 23 5.33 0.26 -2.92
N VAL A 24 4.59 0.53 -1.83
CA VAL A 24 3.91 1.81 -1.63
C VAL A 24 4.92 2.96 -1.48
N LEU A 25 5.97 2.76 -0.70
CA LEU A 25 7.01 3.78 -0.49
C LEU A 25 7.81 4.07 -1.76
N TYR A 26 8.16 3.04 -2.53
CA TYR A 26 8.82 3.22 -3.83
C TYR A 26 7.94 3.98 -4.82
N GLY A 27 6.65 3.66 -4.90
CA GLY A 27 5.72 4.38 -5.77
C GLY A 27 5.57 5.87 -5.41
N LEU A 28 5.67 6.21 -4.12
CA LEU A 28 5.69 7.61 -3.68
C LEU A 28 6.97 8.32 -4.12
N LEU A 29 8.13 7.70 -3.86
CA LEU A 29 9.44 8.25 -4.22
C LEU A 29 9.60 8.46 -5.74
N GLU A 30 9.08 7.55 -6.57
CA GLU A 30 9.16 7.68 -8.03
C GLU A 30 8.22 8.74 -8.60
N SER A 31 7.11 9.04 -7.93
CA SER A 31 6.06 9.87 -8.51
C SER A 31 6.25 11.38 -8.30
N ASP A 32 7.24 11.80 -7.50
CA ASP A 32 7.53 13.20 -7.11
C ASP A 32 6.27 13.98 -6.62
N ARG A 33 5.21 13.25 -6.29
CA ARG A 33 3.91 13.78 -5.85
C ARG A 33 3.85 13.75 -4.33
N ASP A 34 3.08 14.67 -3.77
CA ASP A 34 2.80 14.64 -2.35
C ASP A 34 2.03 13.35 -1.97
N PRO A 35 2.38 12.70 -0.84
CA PRO A 35 1.63 11.57 -0.32
C PRO A 35 0.16 11.92 -0.11
N THR A 36 -0.72 10.99 -0.44
CA THR A 36 -2.17 11.16 -0.28
C THR A 36 -2.70 10.38 0.91
N ASP A 37 -3.91 10.73 1.34
CA ASP A 37 -4.65 9.98 2.37
C ASP A 37 -4.84 8.49 2.01
N ASP A 38 -4.90 8.17 0.72
CA ASP A 38 -5.00 6.79 0.25
C ASP A 38 -3.69 6.01 0.47
N ASP A 39 -2.53 6.66 0.32
CA ASP A 39 -1.22 6.07 0.60
C ASP A 39 -1.06 5.82 2.11
N ALA A 40 -1.48 6.78 2.94
CA ALA A 40 -1.53 6.64 4.39
C ALA A 40 -2.50 5.52 4.82
N ARG A 41 -3.66 5.40 4.16
CA ARG A 41 -4.63 4.32 4.40
C ARG A 41 -4.09 2.96 3.98
N ALA A 42 -3.35 2.86 2.88
CA ALA A 42 -2.71 1.64 2.43
C ALA A 42 -1.69 1.14 3.46
N LEU A 43 -0.80 2.04 3.92
CA LEU A 43 0.15 1.73 4.97
C LEU A 43 -0.56 1.31 6.27
N ARG A 44 -1.58 2.06 6.70
CA ARG A 44 -2.36 1.72 7.90
C ARG A 44 -3.02 0.35 7.79
N TYR A 45 -3.61 0.01 6.65
CA TYR A 45 -4.23 -1.31 6.43
C TYR A 45 -3.22 -2.47 6.53
N LEU A 46 -1.98 -2.23 6.12
CA LEU A 46 -0.89 -3.23 6.23
C LEU A 46 -0.44 -3.43 7.69
N TYR A 47 -0.51 -2.39 8.53
CA TYR A 47 -0.10 -2.44 9.94
C TYR A 47 -1.25 -2.70 10.94
N SER A 48 -2.51 -2.46 10.58
CA SER A 48 -3.67 -2.60 11.48
C SER A 48 -4.16 -4.04 11.68
N GLY A 49 -3.42 -5.03 11.18
CA GLY A 49 -3.78 -6.45 11.23
C GLY A 49 -2.69 -7.33 11.84
N SER A 50 -2.02 -6.85 12.89
CA SER A 50 -1.17 -7.65 13.76
C SER A 50 -1.77 -7.73 15.16
#